data_AF-A0A2G4R8J1-F1
#
_entry.id   AF-A0A2G4R8J1-F1
#
_cell.length_a   1.000
_cell.length_b   1.000
_cell.length_c   1.000
_cell.angle_alpha   90.00
_cell.angle_beta   90.00
_cell.angle_gamma   90.00
#
_symmetry.space_group_name_H-M   'P 1'
#
loop_
_entity.id
_entity.type
_entity.pdbx_description
1 polymer ?
#
loop_
_entity_poly.entity_id
_entity_poly.type
_entity_poly.pdbx_seq_one_letter_code
_entity_poly.pdbx_strand_id
1 'polypeptide(L)' 'LSVLVNSLKGVSSRRLRQMHPTLTRRYWRGVLWSPSYFAASCGGAPLSSIRQYIEQQRTPD' A
#
# COMPACT_ATOMS: atom_id res chain seq x y z
N LEU A 1 -3.89 5.24 13.73
CA LEU A 1 -3.12 4.57 12.65
C LEU A 1 -3.89 4.53 11.32
N SER A 2 -5.14 4.09 11.31
CA SER A 2 -6.01 4.07 10.11
C SER A 2 -6.05 5.40 9.33
N VAL A 3 -6.27 6.51 10.03
CA VAL A 3 -6.33 7.86 9.44
C VAL A 3 -5.01 8.24 8.75
N LEU A 4 -3.87 7.99 9.42
CA LEU A 4 -2.55 8.28 8.86
C LEU A 4 -2.30 7.46 7.59
N VAL A 5 -2.57 6.16 7.64
CA VAL A 5 -2.35 5.27 6.49
C VAL A 5 -3.26 5.64 5.32
N ASN A 6 -4.52 6.00 5.59
CA ASN A 6 -5.45 6.47 4.55
C ASN A 6 -4.97 7.78 3.92
N SER A 7 -4.50 8.74 4.72
CA SER A 7 -3.93 9.99 4.21
C SER A 7 -2.68 9.73 3.36
N LEU A 8 -1.77 8.87 3.80
CA LEU A 8 -0.55 8.53 3.05
C LEU A 8 -0.89 7.83 1.72
N LYS A 9 -1.78 6.83 1.74
CA LYS A 9 -2.23 6.13 0.54
C LYS A 9 -2.94 7.09 -0.42
N GLY A 10 -3.78 7.98 0.09
CA GLY A 10 -4.49 8.98 -0.73
C GLY A 10 -3.55 10.00 -1.38
N VAL A 11 -2.67 10.64 -0.59
CA VAL A 11 -1.76 11.68 -1.07
C VAL A 11 -0.72 11.11 -2.04
N SER A 12 -0.12 9.95 -1.72
CA SER A 12 0.83 9.28 -2.62
C SER A 12 0.18 8.89 -3.95
N SER A 13 -1.03 8.34 -3.90
CA SER A 13 -1.84 8.01 -5.08
C SER A 13 -2.10 9.22 -5.97
N ARG A 14 -2.43 10.39 -5.38
CA ARG A 14 -2.60 11.63 -6.13
C ARG A 14 -1.29 12.13 -6.74
N ARG A 15 -0.20 12.19 -5.95
CA ARG A 15 1.10 12.70 -6.42
C ARG A 15 1.70 11.83 -7.52
N LEU A 16 1.64 10.50 -7.39
CA LEU A 16 2.18 9.59 -8.40
C LEU A 16 1.44 9.70 -9.74
N ARG A 17 0.13 9.91 -9.73
CA ARG A 17 -0.62 10.21 -10.97
C ARG A 17 -0.20 11.52 -11.63
N GLN A 18 0.14 12.53 -10.84
CA GLN A 18 0.63 13.82 -11.36
C GLN A 18 2.03 13.71 -11.95
N MET A 19 2.93 12.98 -11.28
CA MET A 19 4.33 12.82 -11.73
C MET A 19 4.47 11.84 -12.89
N HIS A 20 3.62 10.81 -12.96
CA HIS A 20 3.68 9.78 -13.99
C HIS A 20 2.30 9.56 -14.61
N PRO A 21 1.89 10.40 -15.58
CA PRO A 21 0.60 10.29 -16.25
C PRO A 21 0.36 8.91 -16.90
N THR A 22 1.44 8.24 -17.30
CA THR A 22 1.42 6.88 -17.87
C THR A 22 0.91 5.82 -16.89
N LEU A 23 1.13 5.99 -15.58
CA LEU A 23 0.62 5.07 -14.55
C LEU A 23 -0.91 5.05 -14.53
N THR A 24 -1.55 6.19 -14.79
CA THR A 24 -3.02 6.31 -14.82
C THR A 24 -3.65 5.35 -15.82
N ARG A 25 -2.94 5.06 -16.93
CA ARG A 25 -3.41 4.13 -17.97
C ARG A 25 -3.20 2.65 -17.60
N ARG A 26 -2.26 2.35 -16.68
CA ARG A 26 -1.93 0.98 -16.24
C ARG A 26 -2.86 0.48 -15.14
N TYR A 27 -3.36 1.37 -14.28
CA TYR A 27 -4.28 1.01 -13.18
C TYR A 27 -5.73 1.05 -13.66
N TRP A 28 -6.22 -0.09 -14.16
CA TRP A 28 -7.55 -0.26 -14.76
C TRP A 28 -8.73 0.05 -13.84
N ARG A 29 -8.54 0.07 -12.52
CA ARG A 29 -9.59 0.38 -11.52
C ARG A 29 -9.49 1.77 -10.90
N GLY A 30 -8.58 2.63 -11.36
CA GLY A 30 -8.42 3.99 -10.82
C GLY A 30 -7.87 4.06 -9.37
N VAL A 31 -7.52 2.93 -8.77
CA VAL A 31 -6.94 2.83 -7.41
C VAL A 31 -5.51 2.32 -7.50
N LEU A 32 -4.59 3.04 -6.85
CA LEU A 32 -3.17 2.68 -6.80
C LEU A 32 -2.86 1.64 -5.72
N TRP A 33 -3.54 1.73 -4.59
CA TRP A 33 -3.30 0.91 -3.42
C TRP A 33 -4.49 0.02 -3.12
N SER A 34 -4.24 -1.21 -2.65
CA SER A 34 -5.28 -2.05 -2.05
C SER A 34 -5.95 -1.30 -0.90
N PRO A 35 -7.26 -1.45 -0.65
CA PRO A 35 -7.92 -0.84 0.51
C PRO A 35 -7.32 -1.30 1.84
N SER A 36 -6.81 -2.53 1.90
CA SER A 36 -6.19 -3.12 3.10
C SER A 36 -4.88 -2.43 3.48
N TYR A 37 -4.55 -2.46 4.77
CA TYR A 37 -3.25 -2.04 5.28
C TYR A 37 -2.88 -2.83 6.53
N PHE A 38 -1.58 -2.91 6.82
CA PHE A 38 -1.05 -3.49 8.04
C PHE A 38 -0.18 -2.47 8.75
N ALA A 39 -0.35 -2.39 10.07
CA ALA A 39 0.43 -1.54 10.93
C ALA A 39 0.74 -2.33 12.21
N ALA A 40 2.02 -2.51 12.49
CA ALA A 40 2.53 -3.13 13.71
C ALA A 40 3.49 -2.15 14.40
N SER A 41 3.55 -2.21 15.73
CA SER A 41 4.56 -1.46 16.48
C SER A 41 5.94 -2.07 16.23
N CYS A 42 6.90 -1.22 15.88
CA CYS A 42 8.30 -1.63 15.81
C CYS A 42 8.95 -1.47 17.18
N GLY A 43 8.59 -2.34 18.13
CA GLY A 43 9.42 -2.62 19.29
C GLY A 43 10.20 -3.90 19.00
N GLY A 44 11.39 -3.80 18.41
CA GLY A 44 12.23 -4.97 18.10
C GLY A 44 11.57 -6.06 17.24
N ALA A 45 10.56 -5.72 16.42
CA ALA A 45 9.84 -6.71 15.62
C ALA A 45 10.81 -7.34 14.59
N PRO A 46 11.10 -8.65 14.69
CA PRO A 46 12.09 -9.30 13.85
C PRO A 46 11.62 -9.34 12.40
N LEU A 47 12.59 -9.31 11.47
CA LEU A 47 12.38 -9.32 10.02
C LEU A 47 11.45 -10.47 9.54
N SER A 48 11.40 -11.56 10.30
CA SER A 48 10.53 -12.72 10.09
C SER A 48 9.04 -12.38 10.09
N SER A 49 8.59 -11.45 10.94
CA SER A 49 7.17 -11.06 11.00
C SER A 49 6.73 -10.30 9.75
N ILE A 50 7.61 -9.49 9.16
CA ILE A 50 7.33 -8.77 7.90
C ILE A 50 7.24 -9.78 6.74
N ARG A 51 8.17 -10.74 6.69
CA ARG A 51 8.18 -11.79 5.67
C ARG A 51 6.89 -12.62 5.70
N GLN A 52 6.48 -13.05 6.88
CA GLN A 52 5.25 -13.82 7.07
C GLN A 52 4.00 -13.04 6.64
N TYR A 53 3.95 -11.73 6.91
CA TYR A 53 2.84 -10.88 6.44
C TYR A 53 2.75 -10.83 4.90
N ILE A 54 3.90 -10.71 4.22
CA ILE A 54 3.96 -10.66 2.75
C ILE A 54 3.53 -12.02 2.16
N GLU A 55 4.03 -13.11 2.71
CA GLU A 55 3.69 -14.48 2.26
C GLU A 55 2.20 -14.83 2.49
N GLN A 56 1.57 -14.25 3.51
CA GLN A 56 0.15 -14.46 3.80
C GLN A 56 -0.79 -13.55 3.00
N GLN A 57 -0.27 -12.56 2.26
CA GLN A 57 -1.11 -11.80 1.35
C GLN A 57 -1.49 -12.65 0.15
N ARG A 58 -2.79 -12.95 0.01
CA ARG A 58 -3.34 -13.55 -1.22
C ARG A 58 -3.02 -12.65 -2.40
N THR A 59 -2.23 -13.17 -3.34
CA THR A 59 -2.10 -12.61 -4.68
C THR A 59 -3.42 -12.84 -5.43
N PRO A 60 -4.05 -11.79 -5.97
CA PRO A 60 -5.21 -11.98 -6.84
C PRO A 60 -4.76 -12.58 -8.17
N ASP A 61 -5.55 -13.53 -8.70
CA ASP A 61 -5.41 -14.06 -10.06
C ASP A 61 -5.69 -12.98 -11.13
#